data_AF-A0AAN1EDN5-F1
#
_entry.id   AF-A0AAN1EDN5-F1
#
_cell.length_a   1.000
_cell.length_b   1.000
_cell.length_c   1.000
_cell.angle_alpha   90.00
_cell.angle_beta   90.00
_cell.angle_gamma   90.00
#
_symmetry.space_group_name_H-M   'P 1'
#
loop_
_entity.id
_entity.type
_entity.pdbx_description
1 polymer ?
#
loop_
_entity_poly.entity_id
_entity_poly.type
_entity_poly.pdbx_seq_one_letter_code
_entity_poly.pdbx_strand_id
1 'polypeptide(L)'
;MQDLIIYKFDQWTPQENDNYIIGAFEAFHLGHFQLYKKLLNNSGRKVIVTFNNENLYKDANYFFQDNHSKYLNFAKLNIDCVVELDFQDIKNQSGQDFINKLTNNLPAKVIVGKDFRFGKNAKYKASDLSLINPNLQVEILEFYKFNNSKISTSELKQLVEFGDIKLLNSLLVYNYNFSGTLNIDASVELNPNLTPLHSGIYLAKFVIKNFLYYGLFIKEFNKNCYIYIFDLDLDIKIEQTIDIEIFYNLKLITKDESKYLNDDLIEMAKKLMLKFVN
;
A
#
# COMPACT_ATOMS: atom_id res chain seq x y z
N MET A 1 -16.47 5.00 -12.04
CA MET A 1 -15.05 4.91 -11.64
C MET A 1 -14.32 4.39 -12.86
N GLN A 2 -13.23 5.02 -13.29
CA GLN A 2 -12.46 4.48 -14.42
C GLN A 2 -11.67 3.28 -13.90
N ASP A 3 -11.68 2.18 -14.65
CA ASP A 3 -10.91 0.99 -14.27
C ASP A 3 -9.42 1.33 -14.25
N LEU A 4 -8.73 0.91 -13.19
CA LEU A 4 -7.28 1.08 -13.11
C LEU A 4 -6.60 0.13 -14.10
N ILE A 5 -5.89 0.70 -15.07
CA ILE A 5 -5.11 -0.09 -16.02
C ILE A 5 -3.72 -0.35 -15.44
N ILE A 6 -3.32 -1.62 -15.39
CA ILE A 6 -1.99 -2.04 -14.92
C ILE A 6 -1.28 -2.75 -16.06
N TYR A 7 -0.14 -2.22 -16.48
CA TYR A 7 0.74 -2.83 -17.49
C TYR A 7 1.90 -3.55 -16.81
N LYS A 8 2.20 -4.77 -17.26
CA LYS A 8 3.53 -5.35 -17.03
C LYS A 8 4.58 -4.55 -17.80
N PHE A 9 5.78 -4.44 -17.27
CA PHE A 9 6.81 -3.56 -17.84
C PHE A 9 7.26 -3.95 -19.26
N ASP A 10 7.17 -5.22 -19.64
CA ASP A 10 7.41 -5.71 -21.00
C ASP A 10 6.27 -5.41 -21.99
N GLN A 11 5.06 -5.19 -21.48
CA GLN A 11 3.87 -4.80 -22.23
C GLN A 11 3.65 -3.28 -22.25
N TRP A 12 4.50 -2.52 -21.56
CA TRP A 12 4.41 -1.07 -21.50
C TRP A 12 4.73 -0.43 -22.86
N THR A 13 3.86 0.47 -23.31
CA THR A 13 4.10 1.31 -24.48
C THR A 13 4.11 2.78 -24.06
N PRO A 14 5.28 3.44 -24.03
CA PRO A 14 5.37 4.85 -23.68
C PRO A 14 4.78 5.74 -24.78
N GLN A 15 4.32 6.91 -24.36
CA GLN A 15 3.76 7.95 -25.21
C GLN A 15 4.46 9.29 -24.92
N GLU A 16 4.36 10.22 -25.87
CA GLU A 16 4.82 11.59 -25.64
C GLU A 16 4.03 12.23 -24.49
N ASN A 17 4.72 13.01 -23.66
CA ASN A 17 4.14 13.69 -22.49
C ASN A 17 3.61 12.74 -21.41
N ASP A 18 4.16 11.52 -21.32
CA ASP A 18 4.00 10.71 -20.12
C ASP A 18 4.69 11.39 -18.93
N ASN A 19 3.98 11.44 -17.81
CA ASN A 19 4.49 11.92 -16.55
C ASN A 19 4.56 10.73 -15.59
N TYR A 20 5.73 10.49 -15.04
CA TYR A 20 6.01 9.33 -14.20
C TYR A 20 6.30 9.77 -12.77
N ILE A 21 5.71 9.06 -11.79
CA ILE A 21 6.34 8.89 -10.48
C ILE A 21 6.91 7.48 -10.40
N ILE A 22 8.12 7.33 -9.87
CA ILE A 22 8.81 6.04 -9.80
C ILE A 22 9.21 5.77 -8.35
N GLY A 23 8.86 4.59 -7.84
CA GLY A 23 9.21 4.16 -6.50
C GLY A 23 8.76 2.75 -6.19
N ALA A 24 9.20 2.19 -5.06
CA ALA A 24 8.66 0.91 -4.60
C ALA A 24 7.18 1.01 -4.23
N PHE A 25 6.78 2.17 -3.67
CA PHE A 25 5.42 2.48 -3.21
C PHE A 25 4.75 1.35 -2.43
N GLU A 26 5.56 0.62 -1.65
CA GLU A 26 5.10 -0.50 -0.82
C GLU A 26 4.05 -0.07 0.21
N ALA A 27 4.21 1.16 0.73
CA ALA A 27 3.22 1.89 1.50
C ALA A 27 3.03 3.28 0.87
N PHE A 28 1.81 3.64 0.49
CA PHE A 28 1.55 4.96 -0.11
C PHE A 28 1.33 6.05 0.97
N HIS A 29 2.44 6.52 1.53
CA HIS A 29 2.48 7.49 2.62
C HIS A 29 2.52 8.96 2.17
N LEU A 30 2.38 9.90 3.11
CA LEU A 30 2.35 11.34 2.82
C LEU A 30 3.59 11.88 2.07
N GLY A 31 4.74 11.22 2.21
CA GLY A 31 5.92 11.47 1.37
C GLY A 31 5.70 11.18 -0.12
N HIS A 32 5.19 9.99 -0.46
CA HIS A 32 4.83 9.63 -1.84
C HIS A 32 3.71 10.52 -2.37
N PHE A 33 2.79 10.96 -1.51
CA PHE A 33 1.76 11.91 -1.87
C PHE A 33 2.31 13.25 -2.40
N GLN A 34 3.51 13.68 -1.97
CA GLN A 34 4.15 14.87 -2.53
C GLN A 34 4.54 14.69 -4.00
N LEU A 35 5.06 13.51 -4.36
CA LEU A 35 5.37 13.16 -5.75
C LEU A 35 4.09 13.14 -6.58
N TYR A 36 3.02 12.53 -6.05
CA TYR A 36 1.71 12.49 -6.69
C TYR A 36 1.10 13.88 -6.92
N LYS A 37 1.18 14.80 -5.95
CA LYS A 37 0.70 16.18 -6.17
C LYS A 37 1.44 16.87 -7.30
N LYS A 38 2.75 16.63 -7.44
CA LYS A 38 3.53 17.15 -8.56
C LYS A 38 3.11 16.50 -9.87
N LEU A 39 2.82 15.21 -9.87
CA LEU A 39 2.35 14.46 -11.04
C LEU A 39 1.07 15.08 -11.61
N LEU A 40 0.10 15.40 -10.75
CA LEU A 40 -1.19 15.97 -11.14
C LEU A 40 -1.10 17.35 -11.81
N ASN A 41 -0.06 18.12 -11.51
CA ASN A 41 0.12 19.47 -12.06
C ASN A 41 0.62 19.51 -13.51
N ASN A 42 0.78 18.35 -14.17
CA ASN A 42 1.27 18.28 -15.54
C ASN A 42 0.17 17.81 -16.50
N SER A 43 0.21 18.36 -17.72
CA SER A 43 -0.57 17.88 -18.86
C SER A 43 -0.04 16.54 -19.37
N GLY A 44 -0.89 15.73 -19.98
CA GLY A 44 -0.53 14.39 -20.47
C GLY A 44 -0.85 13.28 -19.48
N ARG A 45 -0.35 12.07 -19.72
CA ARG A 45 -0.70 10.86 -18.99
C ARG A 45 0.02 10.80 -17.64
N LYS A 46 -0.66 10.37 -16.58
CA LYS A 46 -0.15 10.20 -15.20
C LYS A 46 0.09 8.73 -14.95
N VAL A 47 1.35 8.37 -14.83
CA VAL A 47 1.80 6.98 -14.74
C VAL A 47 2.50 6.77 -13.40
N ILE A 48 2.05 5.78 -12.64
CA ILE A 48 2.78 5.29 -11.47
C ILE A 48 3.63 4.09 -11.90
N VAL A 49 4.94 4.19 -11.78
CA VAL A 49 5.85 3.06 -11.99
C VAL A 49 6.22 2.49 -10.62
N THR A 50 5.81 1.25 -10.36
CA THR A 50 5.92 0.63 -9.04
C THR A 50 6.38 -0.81 -9.11
N PHE A 51 6.99 -1.31 -8.05
CA PHE A 51 7.27 -2.74 -7.92
C PHE A 51 6.05 -3.52 -7.44
N ASN A 52 5.98 -4.79 -7.82
CA ASN A 52 5.13 -5.79 -7.18
C ASN A 52 5.64 -6.07 -5.76
N ASN A 53 4.83 -5.83 -4.72
CA ASN A 53 5.28 -5.91 -3.31
C ASN A 53 5.64 -7.34 -2.87
N GLU A 54 4.91 -8.33 -3.38
CA GLU A 54 5.06 -9.74 -3.02
C GLU A 54 6.30 -10.39 -3.70
N ASN A 55 6.76 -9.81 -4.81
CA ASN A 55 7.97 -10.24 -5.53
C ASN A 55 9.19 -9.34 -5.28
N LEU A 56 9.09 -8.36 -4.36
CA LEU A 56 10.25 -7.59 -3.92
C LEU A 56 11.25 -8.54 -3.24
N TYR A 57 12.53 -8.34 -3.54
CA TYR A 57 13.71 -9.05 -3.04
C TYR A 57 13.52 -9.98 -1.83
N LYS A 58 13.91 -11.25 -1.96
CA LYS A 58 13.67 -12.35 -1.00
C LYS A 58 14.20 -12.15 0.44
N ASP A 59 15.09 -11.18 0.69
CA ASP A 59 15.57 -10.88 2.05
C ASP A 59 14.76 -9.77 2.76
N ALA A 60 13.70 -9.24 2.15
CA ALA A 60 12.76 -8.36 2.84
C ALA A 60 11.76 -9.23 3.61
N ASN A 61 12.01 -9.45 4.91
CA ASN A 61 11.26 -10.39 5.76
C ASN A 61 9.72 -10.28 5.64
N TYR A 62 9.18 -9.07 5.42
CA TYR A 62 7.74 -8.84 5.26
C TYR A 62 7.46 -7.66 4.31
N PHE A 63 6.33 -7.66 3.62
CA PHE A 63 5.79 -6.49 2.92
C PHE A 63 4.73 -5.75 3.76
N PHE A 64 4.56 -4.45 3.55
CA PHE A 64 3.64 -3.61 4.32
C PHE A 64 2.17 -3.82 3.93
N GLN A 65 1.90 -3.90 2.63
CA GLN A 65 0.56 -4.02 2.04
C GLN A 65 0.64 -4.94 0.82
N ASP A 66 -0.34 -5.83 0.66
CA ASP A 66 -0.44 -6.71 -0.51
C ASP A 66 -0.75 -5.93 -1.79
N ASN A 67 -0.46 -6.53 -2.95
CA ASN A 67 -0.67 -5.84 -4.23
C ASN A 67 -2.14 -5.54 -4.50
N HIS A 68 -3.06 -6.43 -4.10
CA HIS A 68 -4.50 -6.22 -4.30
C HIS A 68 -4.94 -4.91 -3.64
N SER A 69 -4.64 -4.75 -2.35
CA SER A 69 -4.95 -3.55 -1.57
C SER A 69 -4.23 -2.30 -2.07
N LYS A 70 -2.97 -2.43 -2.48
CA LYS A 70 -2.20 -1.33 -3.10
C LYS A 70 -2.89 -0.82 -4.37
N TYR A 71 -3.33 -1.71 -5.25
CA TYR A 71 -3.98 -1.32 -6.50
C TYR A 71 -5.38 -0.76 -6.29
N LEU A 72 -6.15 -1.27 -5.31
CA LEU A 72 -7.40 -0.63 -4.89
C LEU A 72 -7.19 0.81 -4.40
N ASN A 73 -6.07 1.09 -3.73
CA ASN A 73 -5.71 2.44 -3.31
C ASN A 73 -5.29 3.33 -4.49
N PHE A 74 -4.58 2.79 -5.48
CA PHE A 74 -4.23 3.52 -6.70
C PHE A 74 -5.43 3.78 -7.60
N ALA A 75 -6.42 2.90 -7.64
CA ALA A 75 -7.67 3.11 -8.37
C ALA A 75 -8.50 4.30 -7.85
N LYS A 76 -8.26 4.72 -6.60
CA LYS A 76 -8.86 5.92 -6.00
C LYS A 76 -8.10 7.21 -6.38
N LEU A 77 -6.90 7.11 -6.93
CA LEU A 77 -6.12 8.25 -7.39
C LEU A 77 -6.54 8.63 -8.82
N ASN A 78 -6.51 9.93 -9.12
CA ASN A 78 -6.66 10.42 -10.48
C ASN A 78 -5.37 10.18 -11.29
N ILE A 79 -5.17 8.95 -11.75
CA ILE A 79 -4.06 8.51 -12.60
C ILE A 79 -4.60 7.75 -13.81
N ASP A 80 -3.81 7.67 -14.88
CA ASP A 80 -4.23 6.99 -16.08
C ASP A 80 -3.88 5.50 -16.06
N CYS A 81 -2.71 5.15 -15.51
CA CYS A 81 -2.29 3.76 -15.39
C CYS A 81 -1.13 3.54 -14.40
N VAL A 82 -0.88 2.27 -14.12
CA VAL A 82 0.28 1.77 -13.38
C VAL A 82 1.15 0.93 -14.32
N VAL A 83 2.46 1.10 -14.22
CA VAL A 83 3.45 0.18 -14.78
C VAL A 83 4.03 -0.62 -13.62
N GLU A 84 3.71 -1.91 -13.59
CA GLU A 84 4.22 -2.84 -12.59
C GLU A 84 5.58 -3.42 -13.03
N LEU A 85 6.55 -3.30 -12.14
CA LEU A 85 7.89 -3.85 -12.27
C LEU A 85 7.98 -5.17 -11.48
N ASP A 86 8.42 -6.23 -12.14
CA ASP A 86 8.95 -7.41 -11.45
C ASP A 86 10.44 -7.20 -11.19
N PHE A 87 10.84 -7.30 -9.91
CA PHE A 87 12.23 -7.10 -9.53
C PHE A 87 13.15 -8.14 -10.16
N GLN A 88 12.72 -9.40 -10.32
CA GLN A 88 13.55 -10.46 -10.89
C GLN A 88 13.91 -10.20 -12.35
N ASP A 89 13.01 -9.56 -13.09
CA ASP A 89 13.20 -9.25 -14.50
C ASP A 89 14.17 -8.08 -14.71
N ILE A 90 14.12 -7.08 -13.82
CA ILE A 90 14.89 -5.84 -14.01
C ILE A 90 16.15 -5.73 -13.13
N LYS A 91 16.39 -6.64 -12.17
CA LYS A 91 17.53 -6.56 -11.22
C LYS A 91 18.91 -6.43 -11.88
N ASN A 92 19.08 -6.99 -13.07
CA ASN A 92 20.34 -6.98 -13.82
C ASN A 92 20.39 -5.91 -14.91
N GLN A 93 19.29 -5.19 -15.14
CA GLN A 93 19.18 -4.18 -16.18
C GLN A 93 20.00 -2.94 -15.81
N SER A 94 20.67 -2.33 -16.80
CA SER A 94 21.34 -1.04 -16.57
C SER A 94 20.32 0.08 -16.35
N GLY A 95 20.72 1.14 -15.65
CA GLY A 95 19.84 2.31 -15.48
C GLY A 95 19.48 2.96 -16.82
N GLN A 96 20.41 2.96 -17.78
CA GLN A 96 20.16 3.45 -19.13
C GLN A 96 19.08 2.63 -19.84
N ASP A 97 19.22 1.31 -19.86
CA ASP A 97 18.25 0.44 -20.53
C ASP A 97 16.87 0.52 -19.88
N PHE A 98 16.82 0.66 -18.56
CA PHE A 98 15.56 0.84 -17.82
C PHE A 98 14.84 2.11 -18.26
N ILE A 99 15.52 3.25 -18.28
CA ILE A 99 14.92 4.54 -18.67
C ILE A 99 14.59 4.59 -20.17
N ASN A 100 15.45 4.04 -21.02
CA ASN A 100 15.20 3.94 -22.45
C ASN A 100 13.96 3.07 -22.72
N LYS A 101 13.82 1.92 -22.05
CA LYS A 101 12.62 1.08 -22.18
C LYS A 101 11.36 1.79 -21.63
N LEU A 102 11.48 2.46 -20.49
CA LEU A 102 10.36 3.14 -19.85
C LEU A 102 9.81 4.29 -20.71
N THR A 103 10.66 4.97 -21.47
CA THR A 103 10.31 6.24 -22.14
C THR A 103 10.44 6.20 -23.67
N ASN A 104 11.11 5.18 -24.22
CA ASN A 104 11.49 5.07 -25.63
C ASN A 104 12.16 6.35 -26.19
N ASN A 105 12.93 7.05 -25.36
CA ASN A 105 13.53 8.35 -25.66
C ASN A 105 12.53 9.47 -26.03
N LEU A 106 11.23 9.24 -25.84
CA LEU A 106 10.20 10.26 -26.05
C LEU A 106 10.29 11.35 -24.97
N PRO A 107 9.83 12.59 -25.27
CA PRO A 107 9.67 13.62 -24.25
C PRO A 107 8.75 13.14 -23.13
N ALA A 108 9.27 13.15 -21.90
CA ALA A 108 8.57 12.70 -20.73
C ALA A 108 9.04 13.44 -19.48
N LYS A 109 8.23 13.41 -18.43
CA LYS A 109 8.58 13.96 -17.12
C LYS A 109 8.74 12.85 -16.09
N VAL A 110 9.81 12.88 -15.31
CA VAL A 110 10.06 11.93 -14.23
C VAL A 110 10.17 12.68 -12.91
N ILE A 111 9.31 12.33 -11.95
CA ILE A 111 9.24 12.92 -10.62
C ILE A 111 9.62 11.86 -9.60
N VAL A 112 10.73 12.08 -8.88
CA VAL A 112 11.29 11.11 -7.93
C VAL A 112 11.78 11.77 -6.65
N GLY A 113 11.93 10.98 -5.59
CA GLY A 113 12.59 11.42 -4.37
C GLY A 113 14.11 11.53 -4.55
N LYS A 114 14.76 12.38 -3.75
CA LYS A 114 16.22 12.57 -3.77
C LYS A 114 17.05 11.32 -3.47
N ASP A 115 16.50 10.37 -2.74
CA ASP A 115 17.10 9.05 -2.48
C ASP A 115 16.81 8.01 -3.56
N PHE A 116 16.11 8.36 -4.64
CA PHE A 116 15.85 7.43 -5.71
C PHE A 116 17.17 6.87 -6.26
N ARG A 117 17.19 5.55 -6.38
CA ARG A 117 18.28 4.74 -6.91
C ARG A 117 17.70 3.71 -7.87
N PHE A 118 18.43 3.43 -8.95
CA PHE A 118 17.97 2.51 -9.98
C PHE A 118 19.15 1.88 -10.75
N GLY A 119 18.79 0.92 -11.62
CA GLY A 119 19.73 0.10 -12.36
C GLY A 119 20.44 -0.94 -11.49
N LYS A 120 21.18 -1.84 -12.15
CA LYS A 120 21.96 -2.90 -11.51
C LYS A 120 22.79 -2.37 -10.35
N ASN A 121 22.69 -3.03 -9.20
CA ASN A 121 23.37 -2.68 -7.94
C ASN A 121 23.08 -1.25 -7.43
N ALA A 122 21.91 -0.68 -7.78
CA ALA A 122 21.54 0.69 -7.39
C ALA A 122 22.58 1.75 -7.80
N LYS A 123 23.28 1.51 -8.93
CA LYS A 123 24.43 2.31 -9.38
C LYS A 123 24.06 3.75 -9.72
N TYR A 124 22.83 3.98 -10.19
CA TYR A 124 22.37 5.28 -10.65
C TYR A 124 21.55 5.99 -9.56
N LYS A 125 21.69 7.31 -9.50
CA LYS A 125 20.99 8.23 -8.60
C LYS A 125 19.97 9.06 -9.38
N ALA A 126 19.02 9.69 -8.69
CA ALA A 126 18.04 10.60 -9.30
C ALA A 126 18.67 11.65 -10.26
N SER A 127 19.84 12.19 -9.92
CA SER A 127 20.57 13.15 -10.77
C SER A 127 21.04 12.59 -12.11
N ASP A 128 21.18 11.28 -12.23
CA ASP A 128 21.68 10.63 -13.45
C ASP A 128 20.58 10.53 -14.53
N LEU A 129 19.31 10.69 -14.17
CA LEU A 129 18.18 10.62 -15.10
C LEU A 129 18.32 11.61 -16.27
N SER A 130 18.69 12.86 -15.97
CA SER A 130 18.87 13.91 -16.99
C SER A 130 20.13 13.70 -17.85
N LEU A 131 21.10 12.91 -17.39
CA LEU A 131 22.29 12.56 -18.16
C LEU A 131 22.03 11.39 -19.12
N ILE A 132 21.15 10.48 -18.71
CA ILE A 132 20.77 9.27 -19.44
C ILE A 132 19.90 9.59 -20.66
N ASN A 133 18.92 10.48 -20.49
CA ASN A 133 18.03 10.88 -21.57
C ASN A 133 17.77 12.40 -21.49
N PRO A 134 18.31 13.20 -22.44
CA PRO A 134 18.17 14.66 -22.43
C PRO A 134 16.74 15.13 -22.71
N ASN A 135 15.85 14.26 -23.22
CA ASN A 135 14.44 14.57 -23.45
C ASN A 135 13.60 14.45 -22.16
N LEU A 136 14.19 14.04 -21.04
CA LEU A 136 13.50 13.99 -19.76
C LEU A 136 13.51 15.31 -19.03
N GLN A 137 12.33 15.78 -18.67
CA GLN A 137 12.18 16.74 -17.59
C GLN A 137 12.24 15.99 -16.25
N VAL A 138 13.26 16.24 -15.44
CA VAL A 138 13.43 15.57 -14.14
C VAL A 138 13.10 16.54 -13.01
N GLU A 139 12.19 16.15 -12.12
CA GLU A 139 11.88 16.87 -10.89
C GLU A 139 12.24 16.00 -9.68
N ILE A 140 13.24 16.44 -8.92
CA ILE A 140 13.73 15.72 -7.74
C ILE A 140 13.19 16.41 -6.49
N LEU A 141 12.40 15.70 -5.68
CA LEU A 141 11.86 16.23 -4.44
C LEU A 141 12.71 15.87 -3.23
N GLU A 142 12.86 16.82 -2.31
CA GLU A 142 13.37 16.56 -0.96
C GLU A 142 12.38 15.70 -0.15
N PHE A 143 12.86 15.12 0.95
CA PHE A 143 12.00 14.34 1.82
C PHE A 143 10.89 15.19 2.45
N TYR A 144 9.67 14.67 2.39
CA TYR A 144 8.63 15.13 3.29
C TYR A 144 8.96 14.69 4.72
N LYS A 145 8.91 15.64 5.65
CA LYS A 145 9.16 15.39 7.06
C LYS A 145 7.88 15.53 7.86
N PHE A 146 7.60 14.56 8.70
CA PHE A 146 6.58 14.63 9.74
C PHE A 146 7.29 14.70 11.09
N ASN A 147 6.97 15.71 11.91
CA ASN A 147 7.68 15.97 13.17
C ASN A 147 9.22 15.96 13.03
N ASN A 148 9.73 16.60 11.98
CA ASN A 148 11.16 16.66 11.61
C ASN A 148 11.85 15.35 11.20
N SER A 149 11.12 14.22 11.16
CA SER A 149 11.64 12.93 10.68
C SER A 149 11.08 12.58 9.30
N LYS A 150 11.89 11.92 8.47
CA LYS A 150 11.43 11.33 7.21
C LYS A 150 10.40 10.23 7.53
N ILE A 151 9.38 10.07 6.70
CA ILE A 151 8.51 8.89 6.75
C ILE A 151 9.12 7.80 5.89
N SER A 152 9.33 6.61 6.44
CA SER A 152 9.83 5.43 5.72
C SER A 152 8.92 4.22 5.92
N THR A 153 8.90 3.31 4.94
CA THR A 153 8.15 2.05 5.05
C THR A 153 8.58 1.23 6.28
N SER A 154 9.87 1.25 6.64
CA SER A 154 10.37 0.55 7.82
C SER A 154 9.75 1.06 9.12
N GLU A 155 9.61 2.38 9.28
CA GLU A 155 8.93 2.96 10.44
C GLU A 155 7.44 2.63 10.44
N LEU A 156 6.78 2.64 9.27
CA LEU A 156 5.37 2.26 9.16
C LEU A 156 5.15 0.79 9.56
N LYS A 157 6.05 -0.12 9.16
CA LYS A 157 6.02 -1.53 9.59
C LYS A 157 6.17 -1.67 11.10
N GLN A 158 7.09 -0.93 11.72
CA GLN A 158 7.21 -0.90 13.18
C GLN A 158 5.91 -0.45 13.87
N LEU A 159 5.23 0.56 13.32
CA LEU A 159 3.93 1.00 13.88
C LEU A 159 2.85 -0.09 13.77
N VAL A 160 2.84 -0.88 12.68
CA VAL A 160 1.96 -2.06 12.53
C VAL A 160 2.28 -3.11 13.59
N GLU A 161 3.56 -3.43 13.77
CA GLU A 161 4.05 -4.42 14.73
C GLU A 161 3.80 -4.01 16.18
N PHE A 162 3.89 -2.71 16.50
CA PHE A 162 3.56 -2.17 17.83
C PHE A 162 2.06 -1.91 18.04
N GLY A 163 1.26 -1.92 16.96
CA GLY A 163 -0.17 -1.68 17.01
C GLY A 163 -0.58 -0.21 17.19
N ASP A 164 0.30 0.75 16.90
CA ASP A 164 -0.04 2.19 16.92
C ASP A 164 -0.71 2.61 15.61
N ILE A 165 -1.95 2.14 15.45
CA ILE A 165 -2.77 2.38 14.27
C ILE A 165 -3.10 3.85 14.07
N LYS A 166 -3.27 4.60 15.17
CA LYS A 166 -3.62 6.02 15.10
C LYS A 166 -2.48 6.82 14.47
N LEU A 167 -1.25 6.63 14.93
CA LEU A 167 -0.10 7.29 14.32
C LEU A 167 0.12 6.78 12.89
N LEU A 168 0.05 5.46 12.68
CA LEU A 168 0.20 4.85 11.36
C LEU A 168 -0.73 5.49 10.31
N ASN A 169 -2.04 5.53 10.59
CA ASN A 169 -3.03 6.09 9.67
C ASN A 169 -2.84 7.59 9.43
N SER A 170 -2.29 8.34 10.39
CA SER A 170 -1.96 9.76 10.20
C SER A 170 -0.80 10.01 9.23
N LEU A 171 0.01 8.99 8.93
CA LEU A 171 1.16 9.06 8.02
C LEU A 171 0.85 8.52 6.62
N LEU A 172 -0.31 7.91 6.42
CA LEU A 172 -0.75 7.32 5.16
C LEU A 172 -1.74 8.23 4.42
N VAL A 173 -1.86 8.02 3.10
CA VAL A 173 -2.90 8.68 2.29
C VAL A 173 -4.26 8.01 2.49
N TYR A 174 -4.24 6.68 2.63
CA TYR A 174 -5.39 5.84 2.94
C TYR A 174 -5.10 5.08 4.22
N ASN A 175 -6.11 4.78 5.04
CA ASN A 175 -5.89 3.99 6.25
C ASN A 175 -5.25 2.66 5.91
N TYR A 176 -4.53 2.10 6.87
CA TYR A 176 -3.89 0.80 6.76
C TYR A 176 -4.92 -0.26 6.33
N ASN A 177 -4.66 -0.89 5.18
CA ASN A 177 -5.54 -1.89 4.60
C ASN A 177 -4.73 -3.01 3.93
N PHE A 178 -5.31 -4.19 3.96
CA PHE A 178 -4.76 -5.42 3.41
C PHE A 178 -5.90 -6.39 3.06
N SER A 179 -5.59 -7.44 2.31
CA SER A 179 -6.53 -8.50 1.96
C SER A 179 -6.21 -9.81 2.66
N GLY A 180 -7.20 -10.71 2.70
CA GLY A 180 -7.06 -12.07 3.21
C GLY A 180 -8.12 -13.02 2.64
N THR A 181 -8.06 -14.26 3.11
CA THR A 181 -9.09 -15.27 2.83
C THR A 181 -10.00 -15.40 4.05
N LEU A 182 -11.28 -15.14 3.87
CA LEU A 182 -12.31 -15.34 4.89
C LEU A 182 -12.85 -16.76 4.81
N ASN A 183 -12.71 -17.50 5.91
CA ASN A 183 -13.16 -18.88 6.06
C ASN A 183 -14.61 -18.95 6.58
N ILE A 184 -15.21 -20.13 6.46
CA ILE A 184 -16.60 -20.41 6.87
C ILE A 184 -16.84 -20.13 8.36
N ASP A 185 -15.82 -20.32 9.20
CA ASP A 185 -15.87 -20.07 10.64
C ASP A 185 -15.57 -18.61 11.03
N ALA A 186 -15.60 -17.69 10.06
CA ALA A 186 -15.22 -16.28 10.19
C ALA A 186 -13.75 -16.02 10.58
N SER A 187 -12.90 -17.05 10.55
CA SER A 187 -11.45 -16.85 10.62
C SER A 187 -10.92 -16.22 9.32
N VAL A 188 -9.83 -15.49 9.43
CA VAL A 188 -9.16 -14.84 8.30
C VAL A 188 -7.72 -15.31 8.22
N GLU A 189 -7.38 -15.87 7.07
CA GLU A 189 -6.00 -16.20 6.71
C GLU A 189 -5.35 -15.03 5.98
N LEU A 190 -4.21 -14.58 6.50
CA LEU A 190 -3.41 -13.51 5.91
C LEU A 190 -2.21 -14.10 5.18
N ASN A 191 -1.69 -13.35 4.21
CA ASN A 191 -0.42 -13.71 3.59
C ASN A 191 0.68 -13.77 4.66
N PRO A 192 1.45 -14.87 4.77
CA PRO A 192 2.47 -15.03 5.81
C PRO A 192 3.62 -14.03 5.69
N ASN A 193 3.79 -13.41 4.52
CA ASN A 193 4.79 -12.38 4.27
C ASN A 193 4.24 -10.96 4.46
N LEU A 194 2.98 -10.77 4.87
CA LEU A 194 2.48 -9.47 5.29
C LEU A 194 3.09 -9.12 6.66
N THR A 195 3.40 -7.84 6.86
CA THR A 195 3.96 -7.34 8.13
C THR A 195 3.02 -7.70 9.29
N PRO A 196 3.51 -8.42 10.31
CA PRO A 196 2.64 -8.89 11.39
C PRO A 196 2.00 -7.73 12.14
N LEU A 197 0.67 -7.64 12.07
CA LEU A 197 -0.10 -6.75 12.94
C LEU A 197 0.07 -7.19 14.40
N HIS A 198 0.19 -6.26 15.34
CA HIS A 198 0.16 -6.62 16.77
C HIS A 198 -1.12 -7.42 17.09
N SER A 199 -1.09 -8.32 18.07
CA SER A 199 -2.33 -8.99 18.51
C SER A 199 -3.23 -7.98 19.22
N GLY A 200 -4.53 -7.97 18.90
CA GLY A 200 -5.43 -6.92 19.35
C GLY A 200 -6.82 -7.01 18.76
N ILE A 201 -7.68 -6.11 19.22
CA ILE A 201 -9.03 -5.90 18.71
C ILE A 201 -9.04 -4.54 18.03
N TYR A 202 -9.44 -4.52 16.77
CA TYR A 202 -9.33 -3.36 15.90
C TYR A 202 -10.70 -2.99 15.33
N LEU A 203 -11.05 -1.71 15.34
CA LEU A 203 -12.16 -1.22 14.53
C LEU A 203 -11.78 -1.33 13.06
N ALA A 204 -12.64 -1.97 12.28
CA ALA A 204 -12.36 -2.24 10.89
C ALA A 204 -13.60 -2.11 10.00
N LYS A 205 -13.31 -1.90 8.72
CA LYS A 205 -14.24 -2.00 7.60
C LYS A 205 -13.86 -3.21 6.77
N PHE A 206 -14.86 -3.93 6.31
CA PHE A 206 -14.70 -5.13 5.49
C PHE A 206 -15.42 -4.97 4.16
N VAL A 207 -14.79 -5.39 3.07
CA VAL A 207 -15.47 -5.58 1.79
C VAL A 207 -15.47 -7.06 1.46
N ILE A 208 -16.66 -7.64 1.32
CA ILE A 208 -16.85 -9.07 1.02
C ILE A 208 -17.83 -9.16 -0.15
N LYS A 209 -17.39 -9.73 -1.29
CA LYS A 209 -18.21 -9.86 -2.53
C LYS A 209 -18.87 -8.56 -3.03
N ASN A 210 -18.34 -7.38 -2.67
CA ASN A 210 -18.87 -6.02 -2.95
C ASN A 210 -19.82 -5.43 -1.90
N PHE A 211 -20.08 -6.13 -0.80
CA PHE A 211 -20.82 -5.55 0.33
C PHE A 211 -19.86 -4.98 1.36
N LEU A 212 -20.21 -3.79 1.85
CA LEU A 212 -19.47 -3.08 2.87
C LEU A 212 -20.02 -3.43 4.26
N TYR A 213 -19.14 -3.82 5.17
CA TYR A 213 -19.48 -4.11 6.55
C TYR A 213 -18.56 -3.35 7.49
N TYR A 214 -19.07 -3.07 8.69
CA TYR A 214 -18.30 -2.49 9.79
C TYR A 214 -18.29 -3.45 10.96
N GLY A 215 -17.16 -3.52 11.65
CA GLY A 215 -17.00 -4.46 12.75
C GLY A 215 -15.65 -4.41 13.41
N LEU A 216 -15.27 -5.55 13.98
CA LEU A 216 -14.01 -5.77 14.66
C LEU A 216 -13.16 -6.76 13.87
N PHE A 217 -11.92 -6.41 13.63
CA PHE A 217 -10.88 -7.36 13.25
C PHE A 217 -10.13 -7.77 14.51
N ILE A 218 -10.07 -9.07 14.79
CA ILE A 218 -9.51 -9.61 16.02
C ILE A 218 -8.30 -10.45 15.64
N LYS A 219 -7.13 -10.04 16.10
CA LYS A 219 -5.91 -10.84 15.99
C LYS A 219 -5.54 -11.39 17.36
N GLU A 220 -5.73 -12.68 17.54
CA GLU A 220 -5.43 -13.36 18.80
C GLU A 220 -3.91 -13.50 19.02
N PHE A 221 -3.50 -13.84 20.24
CA PHE A 221 -2.09 -14.06 20.58
C PHE A 221 -1.59 -15.40 20.02
N ASN A 222 -0.67 -15.38 19.05
CA ASN A 222 -0.11 -16.57 18.38
C ASN A 222 -1.17 -17.52 17.77
N LYS A 223 -2.33 -16.98 17.41
CA LYS A 223 -3.48 -17.73 16.88
C LYS A 223 -4.03 -17.03 15.64
N ASN A 224 -5.16 -17.52 15.15
CA ASN A 224 -5.84 -17.05 13.95
C ASN A 224 -6.38 -15.62 14.12
N CYS A 225 -6.68 -15.00 12.99
CA CYS A 225 -7.45 -13.76 12.94
C CYS A 225 -8.92 -14.09 12.75
N TYR A 226 -9.81 -13.23 13.24
CA TYR A 226 -11.25 -13.37 13.12
C TYR A 226 -11.90 -12.02 12.81
N ILE A 227 -13.10 -12.06 12.24
CA ILE A 227 -13.96 -10.89 12.11
C ILE A 227 -15.21 -11.01 12.98
N TYR A 228 -15.69 -9.88 13.48
CA TYR A 228 -16.99 -9.75 14.10
C TYR A 228 -17.72 -8.57 13.45
N ILE A 229 -18.83 -8.83 12.77
CA ILE A 229 -19.61 -7.79 12.10
C ILE A 229 -20.67 -7.25 13.06
N PHE A 230 -20.84 -5.94 13.09
CA PHE A 230 -21.84 -5.32 13.96
C PHE A 230 -23.25 -5.63 13.48
N ASP A 231 -24.09 -6.09 14.43
CA ASP A 231 -25.53 -6.27 14.26
C ASP A 231 -25.94 -7.24 13.14
N LEU A 232 -25.01 -8.10 12.71
CA LEU A 232 -25.23 -9.05 11.63
C LEU A 232 -24.43 -10.34 11.85
N ASP A 233 -25.14 -11.46 11.87
CA ASP A 233 -24.53 -12.78 11.76
C ASP A 233 -24.38 -13.14 10.28
N LEU A 234 -23.15 -13.07 9.78
CA LEU A 234 -22.86 -13.37 8.38
C LEU A 234 -22.79 -14.89 8.15
N ASP A 235 -23.70 -15.42 7.34
CA ASP A 235 -23.65 -16.82 6.90
C ASP A 235 -22.64 -16.99 5.76
N ILE A 236 -21.38 -17.30 6.11
CA ILE A 236 -20.29 -17.52 5.15
C ILE A 236 -20.37 -18.95 4.62
N LYS A 237 -20.87 -19.10 3.40
CA LYS A 237 -21.07 -20.43 2.79
C LYS A 237 -19.84 -21.00 2.08
N ILE A 238 -18.94 -20.12 1.66
CA ILE A 238 -17.73 -20.47 0.91
C ILE A 238 -16.60 -19.57 1.35
N GLU A 239 -15.38 -20.11 1.28
CA GLU A 239 -14.17 -19.31 1.36
C GLU A 239 -14.16 -18.24 0.28
N GLN A 240 -13.75 -17.03 0.64
CA GLN A 240 -13.80 -15.88 -0.26
C GLN A 240 -12.80 -14.81 0.18
N THR A 241 -12.37 -13.98 -0.76
CA THR A 241 -11.52 -12.83 -0.45
C THR A 241 -12.28 -11.81 0.40
N ILE A 242 -11.56 -11.23 1.36
CA ILE A 242 -12.00 -10.11 2.19
C ILE A 242 -10.97 -8.99 2.10
N ASP A 243 -11.44 -7.77 1.82
CA ASP A 243 -10.62 -6.57 1.99
C ASP A 243 -10.85 -5.98 3.37
N ILE A 244 -9.78 -5.64 4.05
CA ILE A 244 -9.79 -5.20 5.45
C ILE A 244 -9.13 -3.83 5.53
N GLU A 245 -9.84 -2.85 6.07
CA GLU A 245 -9.30 -1.54 6.41
C GLU A 245 -9.39 -1.32 7.92
N ILE A 246 -8.24 -1.07 8.55
CA ILE A 246 -8.11 -0.91 9.99
C ILE A 246 -8.15 0.59 10.33
N PHE A 247 -9.12 1.00 11.13
CA PHE A 247 -9.28 2.40 11.55
C PHE A 247 -8.56 2.72 12.85
N TYR A 248 -8.67 1.83 13.84
CA TYR A 248 -8.27 2.12 15.20
C TYR A 248 -8.05 0.82 16.00
N ASN A 249 -7.07 0.80 16.91
CA ASN A 249 -6.88 -0.29 17.86
C ASN A 249 -7.66 -0.01 19.16
N LEU A 250 -8.63 -0.85 19.50
CA LEU A 250 -9.40 -0.73 20.75
C LEU A 250 -8.62 -1.26 21.96
N LYS A 251 -7.96 -2.41 21.76
CA LYS A 251 -7.22 -3.11 22.81
C LYS A 251 -6.09 -3.89 22.17
N LEU A 252 -4.88 -3.79 22.73
CA LEU A 252 -3.77 -4.68 22.38
C LEU A 252 -3.76 -5.89 23.31
N ILE A 253 -3.46 -7.06 22.76
CA ILE A 253 -3.45 -8.34 23.43
C ILE A 253 -1.99 -8.82 23.52
N THR A 254 -1.51 -9.06 24.73
CA THR A 254 -0.11 -9.49 25.00
C THR A 254 -0.02 -10.88 25.62
N LYS A 255 -1.15 -11.52 25.86
CA LYS A 255 -1.29 -12.89 26.38
C LYS A 255 -2.61 -13.48 25.93
N ASP A 256 -2.72 -14.81 25.96
CA ASP A 256 -3.97 -15.50 25.62
C ASP A 256 -5.07 -15.17 26.64
N GLU A 257 -6.28 -14.90 26.15
CA GLU A 257 -7.46 -14.61 26.98
C GLU A 257 -8.57 -15.63 26.68
N SER A 258 -9.38 -15.97 27.69
CA SER A 258 -10.49 -16.92 27.52
C SER A 258 -11.66 -16.36 26.71
N LYS A 259 -11.81 -15.03 26.65
CA LYS A 259 -12.81 -14.34 25.84
C LYS A 259 -12.33 -12.92 25.50
N TYR A 260 -12.21 -12.63 24.21
CA TYR A 260 -11.77 -11.31 23.74
C TYR A 260 -12.91 -10.27 23.67
N LEU A 261 -14.16 -10.71 23.48
CA LEU A 261 -15.32 -9.83 23.30
C LEU A 261 -16.32 -9.89 24.47
N ASN A 262 -16.88 -8.74 24.83
CA ASN A 262 -18.04 -8.60 25.71
C ASN A 262 -18.97 -7.49 25.20
N ASP A 263 -20.20 -7.45 25.72
CA ASP A 263 -21.25 -6.55 25.22
C ASP A 263 -20.87 -5.07 25.40
N ASP A 264 -20.24 -4.71 26.53
CA ASP A 264 -19.76 -3.35 26.80
C ASP A 264 -18.72 -2.88 25.77
N LEU A 265 -17.76 -3.74 25.42
CA LEU A 265 -16.75 -3.48 24.40
C LEU A 265 -17.40 -3.29 23.03
N ILE A 266 -18.36 -4.14 22.68
CA ILE A 266 -19.07 -4.07 21.39
C ILE A 266 -19.87 -2.76 21.31
N GLU A 267 -20.59 -2.38 22.37
CA GLU A 267 -21.34 -1.13 22.39
C GLU A 267 -20.41 0.10 22.30
N MET A 268 -19.29 0.09 23.03
CA MET A 268 -18.25 1.12 22.93
C MET A 268 -17.70 1.20 21.50
N ALA A 269 -17.38 0.05 20.90
CA ALA A 269 -16.83 -0.05 19.56
C ALA A 269 -17.79 0.53 18.51
N LYS A 270 -19.09 0.21 18.60
CA LYS A 270 -20.13 0.77 17.72
C LYS A 270 -20.19 2.29 17.83
N LYS A 271 -20.21 2.83 19.06
CA LYS A 271 -20.20 4.29 19.29
C LYS A 271 -18.95 4.96 18.71
N LEU A 272 -17.78 4.32 18.83
CA LEU A 272 -16.53 4.85 18.30
C LEU A 272 -16.48 4.77 16.76
N MET A 273 -17.04 3.71 16.16
CA MET A 273 -17.11 3.53 14.71
C MET A 273 -17.80 4.70 14.01
N LEU A 274 -18.81 5.32 14.65
CA LEU A 274 -19.50 6.51 14.10
C LEU A 274 -18.57 7.69 13.78
N LYS A 275 -17.36 7.74 14.37
CA LYS A 275 -16.37 8.78 14.04
C LYS A 275 -15.63 8.54 12.72
N PHE A 276 -15.72 7.34 12.15
CA PHE A 276 -14.99 6.91 10.95
C PHE A 276 -15.89 6.70 9.73
N VAL A 277 -17.22 6.71 9.91
CA VAL A 277 -18.21 6.44 8.85
C VAL A 277 -18.84 7.72 8.29
N ASN A 278 -18.56 8.88 8.89
CA ASN A 278 -19.05 10.19 8.46
C ASN A 278 -18.13 10.87 7.44
#